data_AF-A0A1X7T642-F1
#
_entry.id   AF-A0A1X7T642-F1
#
_cell.length_a   1.000
_cell.length_b   1.000
_cell.length_c   1.000
_cell.angle_alpha   90.00
_cell.angle_beta   90.00
_cell.angle_gamma   90.00
#
_symmetry.space_group_name_H-M   'P 1'
#
loop_
_entity.id
_entity.type
_entity.pdbx_description
1 polymer ?
#
loop_
_entity_poly.entity_id
_entity_poly.type
_entity_poly.pdbx_seq_one_letter_code
_entity_poly.pdbx_strand_id
1 'polypeptide(L)'
;MVALLSRRGSTPSPFVIKPFLSKVEKNNKKLLLQERWRLIQNGTPKQDIRLGKSSIYIKGDLHATVTNSALSVADSSTVNISSFPSNVDNPVDTGSGSNALAPNDPPSPIHNGSATTPAISTSNGGQEPA
;
A
#
# COMPACT_ATOMS: atom_id res chain seq x y z
N MET A 1 26.68 9.36 59.53
CA MET A 1 25.87 8.38 58.78
C MET A 1 25.81 8.82 57.33
N VAL A 2 26.26 7.98 56.40
CA VAL A 2 26.23 8.27 54.95
C VAL A 2 24.92 7.75 54.38
N ALA A 3 24.09 8.63 53.84
CA ALA A 3 22.87 8.23 53.13
C ALA A 3 23.22 7.79 51.69
N LEU A 4 23.34 6.48 51.46
CA LEU A 4 23.55 5.87 50.13
C LEU A 4 22.22 5.53 49.43
N LEU A 5 21.23 6.42 49.44
CA LEU A 5 19.95 6.08 48.82
C LEU A 5 19.20 7.30 48.28
N SER A 6 19.41 7.59 47.00
CA SER A 6 18.33 7.78 46.00
C SER A 6 18.89 8.37 44.72
N ARG A 7 19.36 7.49 43.82
CA ARG A 7 19.57 7.84 42.41
C ARG A 7 18.99 6.73 41.53
N ARG A 8 17.74 6.32 41.81
CA ARG A 8 16.98 5.41 40.95
C ARG A 8 16.12 6.22 39.98
N GLY A 9 16.63 6.33 38.76
CA GLY A 9 15.87 6.28 37.51
C GLY A 9 14.65 7.19 37.36
N SER A 10 14.87 8.48 37.11
CA SER A 10 13.93 9.25 36.29
C SER A 10 14.14 8.80 34.84
N THR A 11 13.27 7.97 34.29
CA THR A 11 13.23 7.79 32.84
C THR A 11 12.75 9.12 32.24
N PRO A 12 13.58 9.83 31.45
CA PRO A 12 13.29 11.20 31.08
C PRO A 12 12.24 11.25 29.96
N SER A 13 11.00 11.61 30.30
CA SER A 13 9.89 11.85 29.37
C SER A 13 9.48 10.64 28.49
N PRO A 14 8.24 10.57 27.99
CA PRO A 14 7.88 9.53 27.03
C PRO A 14 8.64 9.77 25.72
N PHE A 15 9.53 8.85 25.35
CA PHE A 15 10.17 8.87 24.04
C PHE A 15 9.21 8.31 22.98
N VAL A 16 9.09 9.01 21.85
CA VAL A 16 8.25 8.58 20.72
C VAL A 16 9.17 8.16 19.58
N ILE A 17 9.22 6.86 19.30
CA ILE A 17 9.94 6.32 18.14
C ILE A 17 9.08 6.58 16.90
N LYS A 18 9.61 7.36 15.96
CA LYS A 18 8.95 7.63 14.68
C LYS A 18 9.46 6.66 13.63
N PRO A 19 8.59 6.12 12.76
CA PRO A 19 9.04 5.30 11.65
C PRO A 19 9.87 6.14 10.68
N PHE A 20 10.85 5.49 10.05
CA PHE A 20 11.59 6.09 8.95
C PHE A 20 10.69 6.14 7.72
N LEU A 21 10.45 7.35 7.22
CA LEU A 21 9.65 7.61 6.02
C LEU A 21 10.55 8.23 4.95
N SER A 22 10.37 7.79 3.70
CA SER A 22 10.98 8.41 2.53
C SER A 22 10.51 9.85 2.33
N LYS A 23 11.21 10.64 1.50
CA LYS A 23 10.83 12.03 1.19
C LYS A 23 9.42 12.10 0.60
N VAL A 24 9.07 11.17 -0.27
CA VAL A 24 7.74 11.06 -0.90
C VAL A 24 6.68 10.76 0.16
N GLU A 25 6.89 9.77 1.02
CA GLU A 25 5.94 9.42 2.07
C GLU A 25 5.74 10.54 3.09
N LYS A 26 6.80 11.29 3.42
CA LYS A 26 6.70 12.48 4.27
C LYS A 26 5.80 13.55 3.65
N ASN A 27 5.94 13.79 2.35
CA ASN A 27 5.11 14.74 1.62
C ASN A 27 3.65 14.28 1.56
N ASN A 28 3.40 13.01 1.22
CA ASN A 28 2.05 12.45 1.21
C ASN A 28 1.40 12.56 2.58
N LYS A 29 2.12 12.18 3.64
CA LYS A 29 1.64 12.28 5.03
C LYS A 29 1.34 13.72 5.42
N LYS A 30 2.14 14.70 4.99
CA LYS A 30 1.89 16.13 5.22
C LYS A 30 0.56 16.55 4.61
N LEU A 31 0.31 16.22 3.34
CA LEU A 31 -0.93 16.56 2.65
C LEU A 31 -2.16 15.91 3.30
N LEU A 32 -2.05 14.62 3.63
CA LEU A 32 -3.13 13.89 4.30
C LEU A 32 -3.43 14.45 5.70
N LEU A 33 -2.42 14.89 6.45
CA LEU A 33 -2.61 15.52 7.76
C LEU A 33 -3.27 16.89 7.65
N GLN A 34 -2.90 17.68 6.64
CA GLN A 34 -3.54 18.96 6.35
C GLN A 34 -5.01 18.78 6.01
N GLU A 35 -5.34 17.80 5.16
CA GLU A 35 -6.73 17.50 4.81
C GLU A 35 -7.52 16.97 6.03
N ARG A 36 -6.92 16.08 6.82
CA ARG A 36 -7.53 15.62 8.08
C ARG A 36 -7.85 16.80 9.01
N TRP A 37 -6.93 17.75 9.14
CA TRP A 37 -7.16 18.93 9.97
C TRP A 37 -8.35 19.74 9.44
N ARG A 38 -8.41 19.97 8.12
CA ARG A 38 -9.54 20.65 7.46
C ARG A 38 -10.87 19.95 7.73
N LEU A 39 -10.92 18.63 7.59
CA LEU A 39 -12.12 17.83 7.86
C LEU A 39 -12.59 17.94 9.32
N ILE A 40 -11.65 17.93 10.27
CA ILE A 40 -11.96 18.12 11.70
C ILE A 40 -12.55 19.50 11.95
N GLN A 41 -11.98 20.54 11.35
CA GLN A 41 -12.51 21.91 11.45
C GLN A 41 -13.92 22.03 10.85
N ASN A 42 -14.21 21.25 9.81
CA ASN A 42 -15.52 21.19 9.16
C ASN A 42 -16.53 20.28 9.88
N GLY A 43 -16.22 19.80 11.09
CA GLY A 43 -17.14 19.01 11.91
C GLY A 43 -17.10 17.49 11.69
N THR A 44 -16.15 16.98 10.89
CA THR A 44 -15.95 15.53 10.77
C THR A 44 -15.23 15.01 12.02
N PRO A 45 -15.80 14.06 12.77
CA PRO A 45 -15.17 13.55 13.98
C PRO A 45 -13.83 12.88 13.71
N LYS A 46 -12.85 13.05 14.62
CA LYS A 46 -11.49 12.53 14.44
C LYS A 46 -11.44 11.00 14.28
N GLN A 47 -12.37 10.29 14.94
CA GLN A 47 -12.50 8.83 14.91
C GLN A 47 -13.01 8.30 13.58
N ASP A 48 -13.79 9.10 12.85
CA ASP A 48 -14.34 8.72 11.55
C ASP A 48 -13.27 8.84 10.44
N ILE A 49 -12.18 9.57 10.70
CA ILE A 49 -11.13 9.84 9.74
C ILE A 49 -9.96 8.87 9.93
N ARG A 50 -9.71 8.04 8.92
CA ARG A 50 -8.57 7.11 8.88
C ARG A 50 -7.56 7.53 7.82
N LEU A 51 -6.27 7.49 8.17
CA LEU A 51 -5.17 7.78 7.24
C LEU A 51 -4.52 6.48 6.78
N GLY A 52 -4.47 6.27 5.47
CA GLY A 52 -3.62 5.28 4.81
C GLY A 52 -2.24 5.85 4.46
N LYS A 53 -1.46 5.09 3.67
CA LYS A 53 -0.13 5.53 3.20
C LYS A 53 -0.21 6.76 2.29
N SER A 54 -1.17 6.74 1.37
CA SER A 54 -1.40 7.81 0.38
C SER A 54 -2.88 8.17 0.26
N SER A 55 -3.74 7.74 1.17
CA SER A 55 -5.19 8.00 1.09
C SER A 55 -5.77 8.39 2.44
N ILE A 56 -6.90 9.09 2.42
CA ILE A 56 -7.71 9.42 3.58
C ILE A 56 -9.10 8.84 3.37
N TYR A 57 -9.63 8.24 4.43
CA TYR A 57 -10.94 7.58 4.44
C TYR A 57 -11.82 8.24 5.50
N ILE A 58 -13.11 8.40 5.22
CA ILE A 58 -14.12 8.92 6.14
C ILE A 58 -15.19 7.83 6.31
N LYS A 59 -15.42 7.39 7.55
CA LYS A 59 -16.39 6.31 7.88
C LYS A 59 -16.18 4.99 7.12
N GLY A 60 -14.95 4.77 6.63
CA GLY A 60 -14.60 3.58 5.84
C GLY A 60 -14.51 3.83 4.34
N ASP A 61 -15.10 4.92 3.85
CA ASP A 61 -15.14 5.26 2.43
C ASP A 61 -13.92 6.09 2.01
N LEU A 62 -13.43 5.87 0.80
CA LEU A 62 -12.32 6.65 0.24
C LEU A 62 -12.77 8.10 0.02
N HIS A 63 -12.12 9.04 0.70
CA HIS A 63 -12.40 10.47 0.56
C HIS A 63 -11.43 11.14 -0.40
N ALA A 64 -10.12 10.88 -0.26
CA ALA A 64 -9.11 11.45 -1.14
C ALA A 64 -7.83 10.59 -1.18
N THR A 65 -7.08 10.71 -2.26
CA THR A 65 -5.79 10.05 -2.47
C THR A 65 -4.74 11.06 -2.91
N VAL A 66 -3.50 10.89 -2.47
CA VAL A 66 -2.35 11.65 -2.93
C VAL A 66 -1.74 10.93 -4.14
N THR A 67 -1.88 11.56 -5.30
CA THR A 67 -1.28 11.12 -6.57
C THR A 67 -0.41 12.25 -7.11
N ASN A 68 0.78 11.93 -7.61
CA ASN A 68 1.71 12.91 -8.20
C ASN A 68 1.98 14.12 -7.28
N SER A 69 2.14 13.89 -5.98
CA SER A 69 2.34 14.93 -4.95
C SER A 69 1.19 15.94 -4.79
N ALA A 70 -0.01 15.64 -5.30
CA ALA A 70 -1.21 16.44 -5.13
C ALA A 70 -2.34 15.59 -4.53
N LEU A 71 -3.24 16.23 -3.78
CA LEU A 71 -4.43 15.59 -3.23
C LEU A 71 -5.52 15.57 -4.31
N SER A 72 -6.01 14.37 -4.64
CA SER A 72 -7.16 14.13 -5.51
C SER A 72 -8.33 13.67 -4.64
N VAL A 73 -9.43 14.42 -4.64
CA VAL A 73 -10.64 14.06 -3.89
C VAL A 73 -11.41 13.03 -4.72
N ALA A 74 -11.87 11.96 -4.07
CA ALA A 74 -12.72 10.98 -4.73
C ALA A 74 -14.09 11.60 -4.97
N ASP A 75 -14.50 11.68 -6.23
CA ASP A 75 -15.86 12.05 -6.57
C ASP A 75 -16.81 10.99 -6.01
N SER A 76 -17.80 11.40 -5.22
CA SER A 76 -18.75 10.50 -4.56
C SER A 76 -19.73 9.79 -5.52
N SER A 77 -19.44 9.77 -6.82
CA SER A 77 -20.29 9.25 -7.89
C SER A 77 -20.02 7.79 -8.28
N THR A 78 -19.06 7.10 -7.65
CA THR A 78 -18.82 5.67 -7.89
C THR A 78 -18.87 4.85 -6.62
N VAL A 79 -20.10 4.55 -6.17
CA VAL A 79 -20.37 3.39 -5.31
C VAL A 79 -20.21 2.14 -6.18
N ASN A 80 -18.99 1.61 -6.31
CA ASN A 80 -18.81 0.27 -6.85
C ASN A 80 -19.01 -0.73 -5.71
N ILE A 81 -20.26 -1.14 -5.51
CA ILE A 81 -20.61 -2.29 -4.67
C ILE A 81 -20.11 -3.53 -5.43
N SER A 82 -18.83 -3.89 -5.30
CA SER A 82 -18.42 -5.25 -5.59
C SER A 82 -18.91 -6.12 -4.44
N SER A 83 -20.16 -6.55 -4.55
CA SER A 83 -20.82 -7.56 -3.74
C SER A 83 -19.86 -8.73 -3.49
N PHE A 84 -19.59 -9.02 -2.23
CA PHE A 84 -18.99 -10.29 -1.83
C PHE A 84 -19.97 -11.41 -2.24
N PRO A 85 -19.58 -12.42 -3.03
CA PRO A 85 -20.41 -13.60 -3.16
C PRO A 85 -20.32 -14.38 -1.85
N SER A 86 -21.37 -14.29 -1.03
CA SER A 86 -21.72 -15.29 -0.04
C SER A 86 -21.88 -16.61 -0.80
N ASN A 87 -21.00 -17.57 -0.60
CA ASN A 87 -21.25 -18.94 -1.04
C ASN A 87 -21.14 -19.86 0.18
N VAL A 88 -22.27 -19.98 0.87
CA VAL A 88 -22.56 -21.11 1.74
C VAL A 88 -23.72 -21.81 1.05
N ASP A 89 -23.47 -22.99 0.48
CA ASP A 89 -24.26 -24.19 0.76
C ASP A 89 -23.69 -25.40 -0.01
N ASN A 90 -23.22 -26.37 0.77
CA ASN A 90 -23.03 -27.74 0.35
C ASN A 90 -24.39 -28.33 -0.04
N PRO A 91 -24.45 -29.21 -1.05
CA PRO A 91 -24.81 -30.58 -0.68
C PRO A 91 -23.94 -31.63 -1.38
N VAL A 92 -23.58 -32.63 -0.58
CA VAL A 92 -23.09 -33.93 -1.01
C VAL A 92 -24.23 -34.66 -1.75
N ASP A 93 -23.99 -35.17 -2.97
CA ASP A 93 -24.49 -36.51 -3.33
C ASP A 93 -23.73 -37.14 -4.52
N THR A 94 -23.17 -38.28 -4.18
CA THR A 94 -22.84 -39.52 -4.90
C THR A 94 -23.38 -39.73 -6.32
N GLY A 95 -22.50 -40.15 -7.24
CA GLY A 95 -22.88 -40.63 -8.58
C GLY A 95 -21.73 -41.26 -9.37
N SER A 96 -21.58 -42.57 -9.23
CA SER A 96 -20.62 -43.47 -9.88
C SER A 96 -20.59 -43.40 -11.42
N GLY A 97 -19.41 -43.52 -12.03
CA GLY A 97 -19.25 -43.70 -13.48
C GLY A 97 -17.81 -43.79 -13.95
N SER A 98 -17.25 -45.00 -13.91
CA SER A 98 -15.89 -45.38 -14.32
C SER A 98 -15.63 -45.17 -15.81
N ASN A 99 -14.44 -44.66 -16.17
CA ASN A 99 -13.57 -45.34 -17.14
C ASN A 99 -12.14 -44.79 -17.06
N ALA A 100 -11.21 -45.69 -16.76
CA ALA A 100 -9.78 -45.47 -16.83
C ALA A 100 -9.33 -45.53 -18.29
N LEU A 101 -8.47 -44.59 -18.74
CA LEU A 101 -7.47 -44.87 -19.78
C LEU A 101 -6.33 -43.83 -19.77
N ALA A 102 -5.15 -44.33 -19.44
CA ALA A 102 -3.78 -43.87 -19.73
C ALA A 102 -3.23 -42.55 -19.12
N PRO A 103 -2.04 -42.62 -18.47
CA PRO A 103 -1.21 -41.48 -18.09
C PRO A 103 -0.17 -41.15 -19.17
N ASN A 104 0.29 -39.89 -19.16
CA ASN A 104 1.40 -39.30 -19.92
C ASN A 104 1.05 -38.61 -21.24
N ASP A 105 0.69 -37.32 -21.16
CA ASP A 105 1.08 -36.33 -22.16
C ASP A 105 1.95 -35.26 -21.47
N PRO A 106 3.20 -35.03 -21.91
CA PRO A 106 4.02 -33.93 -21.39
C PRO A 106 3.49 -32.57 -21.88
N PRO A 107 3.54 -31.50 -21.07
CA PRO A 107 3.13 -30.18 -21.52
C PRO A 107 4.08 -29.66 -22.62
N SER A 108 3.49 -29.10 -23.68
CA SER A 108 4.17 -28.49 -24.82
C SER A 108 5.21 -27.42 -24.41
N PRO A 109 6.33 -27.28 -25.14
CA PRO A 109 7.36 -26.29 -24.82
C PRO A 109 6.87 -24.85 -25.06
N ILE A 110 6.96 -24.03 -24.02
CA ILE A 110 6.81 -22.58 -24.10
C ILE A 110 8.04 -22.05 -24.85
N HIS A 111 7.84 -21.46 -26.02
CA HIS A 111 8.88 -20.72 -26.74
C HIS A 111 9.25 -19.46 -25.94
N ASN A 112 10.28 -19.58 -25.09
CA ASN A 112 11.03 -18.44 -24.58
C ASN A 112 11.98 -17.96 -25.69
N GLY A 113 11.56 -16.91 -26.40
CA GLY A 113 12.37 -16.31 -27.44
C GLY A 113 11.86 -14.94 -27.84
N SER A 114 12.17 -13.91 -27.03
CA SER A 114 12.85 -12.73 -27.57
C SER A 114 13.34 -11.84 -26.42
N ALA A 115 14.63 -11.98 -26.12
CA ALA A 115 15.37 -10.89 -25.53
C ALA A 115 15.45 -9.77 -26.57
N THR A 116 14.91 -8.60 -26.27
CA THR A 116 15.29 -7.37 -26.98
C THR A 116 15.55 -6.30 -25.94
N THR A 117 16.81 -6.27 -25.51
CA THR A 117 17.48 -5.15 -24.89
C THR A 117 17.46 -3.93 -25.84
N PRO A 118 17.00 -2.74 -25.43
CA PRO A 118 17.44 -1.52 -26.07
C PRO A 118 18.85 -1.20 -25.60
N ALA A 119 19.77 -1.14 -26.56
CA ALA A 119 21.18 -0.85 -26.39
C ALA A 119 21.42 0.54 -25.75
N ILE A 120 22.38 0.56 -24.84
CA ILE A 120 23.05 1.76 -24.34
C ILE A 120 23.92 2.29 -25.49
N SER A 121 23.57 3.44 -26.06
CA SER A 121 24.47 4.19 -26.93
C SER A 121 25.35 5.10 -26.07
N THR A 122 26.54 4.58 -25.75
CA THR A 122 27.67 5.35 -25.26
C THR A 122 28.34 6.02 -26.46
N SER A 123 28.21 7.34 -26.63
CA SER A 123 29.06 8.11 -27.54
C SER A 123 30.13 8.85 -26.74
N ASN A 124 31.30 8.23 -26.60
CA ASN A 124 32.53 8.90 -26.20
C ASN A 124 33.45 8.97 -27.42
N GLY A 125 33.71 10.19 -27.87
CA GLY A 125 34.80 10.59 -28.76
C GLY A 125 34.81 12.12 -28.70
N GLY A 126 35.80 12.84 -28.18
CA GLY A 126 37.22 12.56 -28.15
C GLY A 126 37.90 13.49 -29.14
N GLN A 127 38.07 14.77 -28.80
CA GLN A 127 39.07 15.65 -29.42
C GLN A 127 39.28 16.95 -28.63
N GLU A 128 40.46 17.04 -28.03
CA GLU A 128 41.22 18.26 -27.66
C GLU A 128 42.41 18.33 -28.65
N PRO A 129 43.24 19.39 -28.75
CA PRO A 129 43.06 20.84 -28.64
C PRO A 129 43.41 21.56 -29.97
N ALA A 130 43.19 22.88 -30.01
CA ALA A 130 44.09 23.84 -30.68
C ALA A 130 44.00 25.20 -29.98
#